data_AF-A0A195D9X7-F1
#
_entry.id   AF-A0A195D9X7-F1
#
_cell.length_a   1.000
_cell.length_b   1.000
_cell.length_c   1.000
_cell.angle_alpha   90.00
_cell.angle_beta   90.00
_cell.angle_gamma   90.00
#
_symmetry.space_group_name_H-M   'P 1'
#
loop_
_entity.id
_entity.type
_entity.pdbx_description
1 polymer ?
#
loop_
_entity_poly.entity_id
_entity_poly.type
_entity_poly.pdbx_seq_one_letter_code
_entity_poly.pdbx_strand_id
1 'polypeptide(L)'
;MLQQQDSAFSIGSLVLTPKQDEFCYYEDMTETELRQVLENVIYSNLFLRLENDIFERYLARRNPESVQTIAQILETTKRVQKIAPQHSRTSPVMSASGSLVNVCDKDSASVSSVTPSRHVTPSLLTATVPSGGTKITYMDRIEMVHTEIRELQKKLEKTEQTSTKKKIYLRARMEENQISIREIFKNREEFEENVVQKGIDSITGKIPAEKFIRFIEDSLKVVDIITEQIRLKMATIKCQIRKVKLQLRHRKELGEALRVIDFEQLNIENQICVQKIDEKNQYLLEMKRIAGKRQVEFIIGRYNITLSKHKKKVDGLMLIMNQVRNKIVSKKQEIVKLQSEQIATKIEIDKEEKQLKSIMELINNFEVPSVIDSIKLRIKLQELQKIHKRLSRRREIQRITLKSRK
;
A
#
# COMPACT_ATOMS: atom_id res chain seq x y z
N MET A 1 74.23 12.85 -25.74
CA MET A 1 74.48 12.16 -27.02
C MET A 1 73.34 11.16 -27.19
N LEU A 2 72.41 11.27 -28.12
CA LEU A 2 72.59 11.48 -29.56
C LEU A 2 71.48 12.38 -30.16
N GLN A 3 71.90 13.05 -31.23
CA GLN A 3 71.24 13.99 -32.12
C GLN A 3 69.77 13.72 -32.46
N GLN A 4 68.94 14.74 -32.22
CA GLN A 4 67.72 15.03 -32.97
C GLN A 4 68.08 15.37 -34.43
N GLN A 5 67.43 14.70 -35.38
CA GLN A 5 67.22 15.23 -36.72
C GLN A 5 65.75 15.64 -36.84
N ASP A 6 65.52 16.94 -36.69
CA ASP A 6 64.28 17.59 -37.07
C ASP A 6 64.13 17.50 -38.59
N SER A 7 63.11 16.77 -39.07
CA SER A 7 62.61 16.91 -40.44
C SER A 7 61.25 17.60 -40.39
N ALA A 8 61.31 18.93 -40.41
CA ALA A 8 60.15 19.77 -40.63
C ALA A 8 59.63 19.55 -42.06
N PHE A 9 58.63 18.69 -42.23
CA PHE A 9 57.88 18.61 -43.48
C PHE A 9 56.88 19.77 -43.54
N SER A 10 57.34 20.87 -44.14
CA SER A 10 56.53 21.99 -44.57
C SER A 10 55.49 21.53 -45.59
N ILE A 11 54.24 21.36 -45.16
CA ILE A 11 53.11 21.15 -46.07
C ILE A 11 52.69 22.54 -46.57
N GLY A 12 53.49 23.06 -47.49
CA GLY A 12 53.12 24.22 -48.31
C GLY A 12 51.96 23.84 -49.22
N SER A 13 50.92 24.68 -49.21
CA SER A 13 49.76 24.67 -50.11
C SER A 13 50.13 24.21 -51.53
N LEU A 14 49.82 22.97 -51.88
CA LEU A 14 49.82 22.50 -53.27
C LEU A 14 48.64 23.14 -54.00
N VAL A 15 48.93 24.29 -54.58
CA VAL A 15 48.13 24.93 -55.62
C VAL A 15 48.14 23.96 -56.80
N LEU A 16 47.01 23.27 -57.02
CA LEU A 16 46.75 22.54 -58.26
C LEU A 16 46.64 23.56 -59.40
N THR A 17 47.77 23.79 -60.07
CA THR A 17 47.77 24.27 -61.45
C THR A 17 47.67 23.03 -62.34
N PRO A 18 46.83 23.04 -63.39
CA PRO A 18 46.74 21.91 -64.30
C PRO A 18 47.98 21.95 -65.19
N LYS A 19 49.06 21.28 -64.77
CA LYS A 19 50.21 21.04 -65.64
C LYS A 19 49.85 19.90 -66.59
N GLN A 20 49.99 20.17 -67.88
CA GLN A 20 49.66 19.30 -69.00
C GLN A 20 50.64 18.11 -69.21
N ASP A 21 51.46 17.74 -68.22
CA ASP A 21 52.53 16.74 -68.36
C ASP A 21 52.44 15.60 -67.31
N GLU A 22 51.25 15.04 -67.07
CA GLU A 22 51.06 13.94 -66.10
C GLU A 22 51.02 12.53 -66.73
N PHE A 23 51.07 12.40 -68.06
CA PHE A 23 50.95 11.09 -68.73
C PHE A 23 52.28 10.31 -68.83
N CYS A 24 53.45 10.95 -68.70
CA CYS A 24 54.75 10.28 -68.82
C CYS A 24 55.35 9.78 -67.49
N TYR A 25 54.73 10.03 -66.34
CA TYR A 25 55.36 9.73 -65.04
C TYR A 25 55.17 8.28 -64.57
N TYR A 26 54.29 7.51 -65.23
CA TYR A 26 53.92 6.15 -64.84
C TYR A 26 54.52 5.06 -65.72
N GLU A 27 55.07 5.43 -66.89
CA GLU A 27 55.65 4.48 -67.85
C GLU A 27 57.06 4.02 -67.43
N ASP A 28 57.80 4.85 -66.68
CA ASP A 28 59.17 4.57 -66.22
C ASP A 28 59.24 3.95 -64.80
N MET A 29 58.10 3.74 -64.13
CA MET A 29 58.02 3.24 -62.75
C MET A 29 58.04 1.70 -62.72
N THR A 30 58.81 1.13 -61.80
CA THR A 30 58.81 -0.32 -61.58
C THR A 30 57.46 -0.82 -61.04
N GLU A 31 57.10 -2.08 -61.28
CA GLU A 31 55.80 -2.65 -60.84
C GLU A 31 55.56 -2.47 -59.32
N THR A 32 56.63 -2.51 -58.53
CA THR A 32 56.61 -2.25 -57.09
C THR A 32 56.29 -0.79 -56.74
N GLU A 33 56.84 0.17 -57.48
CA GLU A 33 56.56 1.59 -57.30
C GLU A 33 55.13 1.93 -57.73
N LEU A 34 54.64 1.30 -58.81
CA LEU A 34 53.25 1.47 -59.26
C LEU A 34 52.25 0.95 -58.23
N ARG A 35 52.52 -0.21 -57.62
CA ARG A 35 51.70 -0.75 -56.52
C ARG A 35 51.69 0.18 -55.31
N GLN A 36 52.84 0.74 -54.93
CA GLN A 36 52.94 1.70 -53.83
C GLN A 36 52.14 2.98 -54.12
N VAL A 37 52.22 3.51 -55.35
CA VAL A 37 51.45 4.68 -55.75
C VAL A 37 49.95 4.40 -55.74
N LEU A 38 49.53 3.23 -56.23
CA LEU A 38 48.13 2.82 -56.18
C LEU A 38 47.61 2.72 -54.74
N GLU A 39 48.37 2.10 -53.83
CA GLU A 39 48.03 2.07 -52.41
C GLU A 39 47.95 3.48 -51.82
N ASN A 40 48.92 4.35 -52.10
CA ASN A 40 48.92 5.72 -51.63
C ASN A 40 47.68 6.50 -52.12
N VAL A 41 47.26 6.30 -53.37
CA VAL A 41 46.05 6.90 -53.94
C VAL A 41 44.79 6.34 -53.27
N ILE A 42 44.73 5.04 -52.98
CA ILE A 42 43.61 4.42 -52.25
C ILE A 42 43.52 5.00 -50.83
N TYR A 43 44.64 5.07 -50.10
CA TYR A 43 44.69 5.66 -48.76
C TYR A 43 44.31 7.14 -48.78
N SER A 44 44.78 7.91 -49.76
CA SER A 44 44.40 9.32 -49.92
C SER A 44 42.90 9.49 -50.18
N ASN A 45 42.31 8.67 -51.06
CA ASN A 45 40.86 8.68 -51.30
C ASN A 45 40.06 8.30 -50.04
N LEU A 46 40.54 7.33 -49.26
CA LEU A 46 39.92 6.96 -48.00
C LEU A 46 39.97 8.11 -46.99
N PHE A 47 41.12 8.78 -46.87
CA PHE A 47 41.30 9.93 -45.98
C PHE A 47 40.38 11.09 -46.37
N LEU A 48 40.34 11.45 -47.66
CA LEU A 48 39.45 12.49 -48.17
C LEU A 48 37.97 12.15 -47.93
N ARG A 49 37.60 10.88 -48.04
CA ARG A 49 36.22 10.44 -47.76
C ARG A 49 35.87 10.60 -46.27
N LEU A 50 36.79 10.26 -45.37
CA LEU A 50 36.60 10.43 -43.93
C LEU A 50 36.58 11.91 -43.53
N GLU A 51 37.49 12.72 -44.10
CA GLU A 51 37.54 14.16 -43.91
C GLU A 51 36.21 14.81 -44.36
N ASN A 52 35.72 14.45 -45.55
CA ASN A 52 34.42 14.90 -46.05
C ASN A 52 33.26 14.47 -45.15
N ASP A 53 33.24 13.23 -44.65
CA ASP A 53 32.19 12.77 -43.72
C ASP A 53 32.20 13.57 -42.40
N ILE A 54 33.37 13.89 -41.84
CA ILE A 54 33.47 14.75 -40.65
C ILE A 54 32.93 16.14 -40.94
N PHE A 55 33.31 16.75 -42.07
CA PHE A 55 32.84 18.09 -42.42
C PHE A 55 31.35 18.14 -42.76
N GLU A 56 30.82 17.13 -43.47
CA GLU A 56 29.39 17.01 -43.73
C GLU A 56 28.61 16.89 -42.42
N ARG A 57 29.07 16.07 -41.47
CA ARG A 57 28.43 15.94 -40.14
C ARG A 57 28.52 17.21 -39.31
N TYR A 58 29.62 17.94 -39.40
CA TYR A 58 29.80 19.22 -38.72
C TYR A 58 28.86 20.28 -39.32
N LEU A 59 28.85 20.41 -40.65
CA LEU A 59 28.02 21.37 -41.38
C LEU A 59 26.54 21.04 -41.25
N ALA A 60 26.14 19.77 -41.33
CA ALA A 60 24.73 19.37 -41.15
C ALA A 60 24.16 19.78 -39.78
N ARG A 61 25.00 19.86 -38.74
CA ARG A 61 24.58 20.31 -37.39
C ARG A 61 24.60 21.83 -37.21
N ARG A 62 25.55 22.53 -37.86
CA ARG A 62 25.73 23.99 -37.71
C ARG A 62 24.92 24.78 -38.74
N ASN A 63 24.94 24.36 -40.00
CA ASN A 63 24.39 25.02 -41.17
C ASN A 63 23.82 23.98 -42.18
N PRO A 64 22.60 23.45 -41.98
CA PRO A 64 22.03 22.43 -42.86
C PRO A 64 21.80 22.91 -44.31
N GLU A 65 21.49 24.19 -44.50
CA GLU A 65 21.27 24.82 -45.82
C GLU A 65 22.53 24.82 -46.71
N SER A 66 23.71 24.92 -46.12
CA SER A 66 24.96 24.88 -46.89
C SER A 66 25.25 23.48 -47.44
N VAL A 67 24.92 22.43 -46.69
CA VAL A 67 25.02 21.03 -47.14
C VAL A 67 24.08 20.77 -48.32
N GLN A 68 22.85 21.29 -48.26
CA GLN A 68 21.88 21.18 -49.36
C GLN A 68 22.33 21.92 -50.62
N THR A 69 22.90 23.11 -50.46
CA THR A 69 23.47 23.89 -51.57
C THR A 69 24.66 23.17 -52.21
N ILE A 70 25.58 22.61 -51.40
CA ILE A 70 26.72 21.82 -51.89
C ILE A 70 26.23 20.58 -52.65
N ALA A 71 25.21 19.88 -52.15
CA ALA A 71 24.64 18.71 -52.82
C ALA A 71 24.03 19.06 -54.19
N GLN A 72 23.29 20.17 -54.28
CA GLN A 72 22.72 20.67 -55.55
C GLN A 72 23.80 21.04 -56.56
N ILE A 73 24.88 21.70 -56.12
CA ILE A 73 26.03 22.05 -56.97
C ILE A 73 26.74 20.77 -57.47
N LEU A 74 26.93 19.77 -56.62
CA LEU A 74 27.53 18.50 -57.03
C LEU A 74 26.64 17.76 -58.03
N GLU A 75 25.32 17.83 -57.88
CA GLU A 75 24.38 17.19 -58.80
C GLU A 75 24.35 17.88 -60.17
N THR A 76 24.36 19.22 -60.22
CA THR A 76 24.48 19.98 -61.47
C THR A 76 25.81 19.72 -62.15
N THR A 77 26.91 19.64 -61.39
CA THR A 77 28.24 19.34 -61.93
C THR A 77 28.32 17.92 -62.50
N LYS A 78 27.74 16.91 -61.82
CA LYS A 78 27.64 15.53 -62.34
C LYS A 78 26.82 15.45 -63.62
N ARG A 79 25.76 16.25 -63.75
CA ARG A 79 24.98 16.36 -64.99
C ARG A 79 25.80 16.97 -66.12
N VAL A 80 26.54 18.05 -65.86
CA VAL A 80 27.43 18.69 -66.84
C VAL A 80 28.57 17.75 -67.27
N GLN A 81 29.16 17.00 -66.34
CA GLN A 81 30.24 16.05 -66.63
C GLN A 81 29.78 14.84 -67.45
N LYS A 82 28.53 14.39 -67.26
CA LYS A 82 27.91 13.35 -68.13
C LYS A 82 27.59 13.85 -69.54
N ILE A 83 27.46 15.16 -69.72
CA ILE A 83 27.13 15.79 -71.01
C ILE A 83 28.41 16.21 -71.77
N ALA A 84 29.56 16.26 -71.11
CA ALA A 84 30.85 16.53 -71.75
C ALA A 84 31.36 15.28 -72.52
N PRO A 85 31.48 15.31 -73.86
CA PRO A 85 32.06 14.22 -74.61
C PRO A 85 33.58 14.18 -74.40
N GLN A 86 34.11 12.98 -74.20
CA GLN A 86 35.52 12.66 -74.38
C GLN A 86 35.89 12.86 -75.87
N HIS A 87 36.21 14.08 -76.30
CA HIS A 87 36.93 14.31 -77.56
C HIS A 87 37.70 15.65 -77.54
N SER A 88 39.01 15.53 -77.71
CA SER A 88 39.84 16.33 -78.63
C SER A 88 39.55 17.83 -78.69
N ARG A 89 40.35 18.62 -77.99
CA ARG A 89 40.47 20.06 -78.26
C ARG A 89 41.12 20.27 -79.63
N THR A 90 40.34 20.56 -80.66
CA THR A 90 40.78 21.32 -81.83
C THR A 90 40.18 22.72 -81.76
N SER A 91 41.05 23.71 -81.63
CA SER A 91 40.73 25.14 -81.68
C SER A 91 40.32 25.57 -83.09
N PRO A 92 39.43 26.55 -83.25
CA PRO A 92 39.39 27.37 -84.45
C PRO A 92 40.17 28.66 -84.20
N VAL A 93 41.30 28.77 -84.89
CA VAL A 93 41.95 30.02 -85.26
C VAL A 93 41.09 30.69 -86.31
N MET A 94 40.69 31.95 -86.11
CA MET A 94 40.37 32.86 -87.22
C MET A 94 40.88 34.26 -86.91
N SER A 95 41.90 34.66 -87.68
CA SER A 95 42.34 36.04 -87.85
C SER A 95 42.25 36.38 -89.34
N ALA A 96 41.55 37.48 -89.65
CA ALA A 96 41.61 38.28 -90.88
C ALA A 96 40.93 39.62 -90.51
N SER A 97 41.55 40.80 -90.35
CA SER A 97 42.53 41.55 -91.16
C SER A 97 42.05 41.70 -92.60
N GLY A 98 41.73 42.85 -93.20
CA GLY A 98 41.64 44.29 -92.86
C GLY A 98 40.59 44.91 -93.83
N SER A 99 40.20 46.19 -93.81
CA SER A 99 41.03 47.34 -94.19
C SER A 99 40.21 48.66 -94.17
N LEU A 100 40.79 49.69 -93.52
CA LEU A 100 40.95 51.13 -93.86
C LEU A 100 39.78 52.07 -94.34
N VAL A 101 39.68 53.23 -93.62
CA VAL A 101 39.66 54.66 -94.09
C VAL A 101 38.33 55.19 -94.67
N ASN A 102 37.71 56.35 -94.36
CA ASN A 102 38.03 57.62 -93.67
C ASN A 102 36.70 58.32 -93.24
N VAL A 103 36.58 58.94 -92.05
CA VAL A 103 36.60 60.39 -91.71
C VAL A 103 35.27 61.19 -91.79
N CYS A 104 34.97 61.87 -90.65
CA CYS A 104 33.98 62.94 -90.34
C CYS A 104 32.49 62.58 -90.45
N ASP A 105 31.54 63.09 -89.64
CA ASP A 105 31.44 64.21 -88.68
C ASP A 105 30.20 63.89 -87.78
N LYS A 106 30.22 64.13 -86.47
CA LYS A 106 29.56 65.28 -85.79
C LYS A 106 28.07 65.10 -85.41
N ASP A 107 27.84 65.25 -84.11
CA ASP A 107 26.66 65.71 -83.35
C ASP A 107 25.26 65.04 -83.45
N SER A 108 24.84 64.59 -82.25
CA SER A 108 23.55 64.86 -81.59
C SER A 108 22.25 64.17 -82.06
N ALA A 109 21.56 63.59 -81.05
CA ALA A 109 20.10 63.53 -80.83
C ALA A 109 19.24 62.85 -81.93
N SER A 110 18.18 62.09 -81.68
CA SER A 110 17.44 61.63 -80.50
C SER A 110 16.24 60.80 -81.01
N VAL A 111 15.59 60.06 -80.10
CA VAL A 111 14.16 59.64 -80.12
C VAL A 111 13.70 58.45 -80.99
N SER A 112 13.16 57.44 -80.25
CA SER A 112 12.07 56.49 -80.55
C SER A 112 12.22 55.53 -81.75
N SER A 113 11.68 54.31 -81.77
CA SER A 113 10.46 53.78 -81.13
C SER A 113 10.43 52.25 -81.30
N VAL A 114 9.94 51.55 -80.27
CA VAL A 114 8.83 50.56 -80.31
C VAL A 114 8.92 49.39 -81.32
N THR A 115 9.45 48.25 -80.83
CA THR A 115 8.97 46.82 -80.90
C THR A 115 8.59 46.16 -82.25
N PRO A 116 8.30 44.84 -82.32
CA PRO A 116 8.80 43.66 -81.59
C PRO A 116 9.16 42.50 -82.55
N SER A 117 10.01 41.54 -82.16
CA SER A 117 9.82 40.16 -82.64
C SER A 117 10.55 39.14 -81.78
N ARG A 118 9.82 38.05 -81.53
CA ARG A 118 10.15 36.87 -80.74
C ARG A 118 11.37 36.16 -81.32
N HIS A 119 12.33 35.80 -80.48
CA HIS A 119 12.95 34.47 -80.50
C HIS A 119 13.48 34.16 -79.10
N VAL A 120 12.86 33.15 -78.47
CA VAL A 120 13.35 32.51 -77.25
C VAL A 120 14.52 31.63 -77.65
N THR A 121 15.72 32.07 -77.34
CA THR A 121 16.90 31.20 -77.20
C THR A 121 17.20 31.10 -75.71
N PRO A 122 17.30 29.90 -75.12
CA PRO A 122 17.73 29.77 -73.74
C PRO A 122 19.23 30.07 -73.71
N SER A 123 19.58 31.29 -73.30
CA SER A 123 20.95 31.63 -72.97
C SER A 123 21.42 30.67 -71.88
N LEU A 124 22.45 29.88 -72.21
CA LEU A 124 23.27 29.16 -71.26
C LEU A 124 23.65 30.13 -70.15
N LEU A 125 23.04 29.95 -68.97
CA LEU A 125 23.57 30.50 -67.75
C LEU A 125 24.92 29.82 -67.54
N THR A 126 25.97 30.49 -68.01
CA THR A 126 27.30 30.34 -67.44
C THR A 126 27.15 30.60 -65.95
N ALA A 127 26.97 29.52 -65.19
CA ALA A 127 27.19 29.52 -63.76
C ALA A 127 28.66 29.89 -63.58
N THR A 128 28.91 31.17 -63.39
CA THR A 128 30.18 31.69 -62.94
C THR A 128 30.43 31.00 -61.61
N VAL A 129 31.23 29.94 -61.63
CA VAL A 129 31.80 29.35 -60.42
C VAL A 129 32.46 30.52 -59.69
N PRO A 130 32.12 30.82 -58.43
CA PRO A 130 32.83 31.83 -57.68
C PRO A 130 34.26 31.31 -57.51
N SER A 131 35.13 31.73 -58.42
CA SER A 131 36.57 31.50 -58.40
C SER A 131 37.15 32.39 -57.31
N GLY A 132 36.89 31.99 -56.07
CA GLY A 132 37.21 32.75 -54.88
C GLY A 132 36.66 32.08 -53.63
N GLY A 133 36.71 30.74 -53.57
CA GLY A 133 36.47 30.04 -52.31
C GLY A 133 37.58 30.42 -51.34
N THR A 134 37.23 31.15 -50.27
CA THR A 134 38.09 31.34 -49.10
C THR A 134 38.53 29.95 -48.65
N LYS A 135 39.79 29.60 -48.92
CA LYS A 135 40.35 28.32 -48.51
C LYS A 135 40.17 28.23 -46.99
N ILE A 136 39.36 27.29 -46.53
CA ILE A 136 39.16 27.04 -45.09
C ILE A 136 40.54 26.87 -44.47
N THR A 137 40.86 27.72 -43.49
CA THR A 137 42.16 27.75 -42.83
C THR A 137 42.42 26.39 -42.18
N TYR A 138 43.67 25.95 -42.18
CA TYR A 138 44.05 24.69 -41.52
C TYR A 138 43.63 24.65 -40.04
N MET A 139 43.68 25.80 -39.37
CA MET A 139 43.18 25.95 -37.99
C MET A 139 41.68 25.69 -37.87
N ASP A 140 40.86 26.25 -38.76
CA ASP A 140 39.41 26.05 -38.76
C ASP A 140 39.06 24.57 -39.03
N ARG A 141 39.82 23.90 -39.90
CA ARG A 141 39.66 22.45 -40.14
C ARG A 141 39.95 21.62 -38.91
N ILE A 142 41.06 21.92 -38.21
CA ILE A 142 41.41 21.26 -36.95
C ILE A 142 40.32 21.49 -35.90
N GLU A 143 39.78 22.71 -35.80
CA GLU A 143 38.70 23.02 -34.85
C GLU A 143 37.41 22.25 -35.18
N MET A 144 37.04 22.15 -36.45
CA MET A 144 35.90 21.34 -36.90
C MET A 144 36.07 19.87 -36.53
N VAL A 145 37.23 19.29 -36.81
CA VAL A 145 37.56 17.90 -36.48
C VAL A 145 37.52 17.67 -34.96
N HIS A 146 38.17 18.53 -34.16
CA HIS A 146 38.13 18.42 -32.71
C HIS A 146 36.70 18.54 -32.14
N THR A 147 35.86 19.39 -32.73
CA THR A 147 34.47 19.54 -32.32
C THR A 147 33.66 18.28 -32.65
N GLU A 148 33.84 17.70 -33.84
CA GLU A 148 33.20 16.43 -34.20
C GLU A 148 33.64 15.30 -33.29
N ILE A 149 34.94 15.21 -32.98
CA ILE A 149 35.49 14.21 -32.05
C ILE A 149 34.82 14.34 -30.68
N ARG A 150 34.71 15.55 -30.11
CA ARG A 150 34.02 15.77 -28.83
C ARG A 150 32.55 15.35 -28.87
N GLU A 151 31.85 15.67 -29.95
CA GLU A 151 30.44 15.29 -30.11
C GLU A 151 30.27 13.76 -30.29
N LEU A 152 31.16 13.11 -31.02
CA LEU A 152 31.17 11.65 -31.16
C LEU A 152 31.46 10.96 -29.82
N GLN A 153 32.44 11.46 -29.06
CA GLN A 153 32.74 10.98 -27.71
C GLN A 153 31.53 11.12 -26.79
N LYS A 154 30.85 12.28 -26.80
CA LYS A 154 29.64 12.51 -26.00
C LYS A 154 28.48 11.59 -26.39
N LYS A 155 28.28 11.36 -27.70
CA LYS A 155 27.26 10.41 -28.20
C LYS A 155 27.58 8.98 -27.80
N LEU A 156 28.86 8.59 -27.87
CA LEU A 156 29.33 7.28 -27.44
C LEU A 156 29.06 7.06 -25.95
N GLU A 157 29.46 8.01 -25.11
CA GLU A 157 29.25 7.95 -23.66
C GLU A 157 27.76 7.85 -23.31
N LYS A 158 26.89 8.66 -23.96
CA LYS A 158 25.44 8.58 -23.76
C LYS A 158 24.88 7.21 -24.17
N THR A 159 25.38 6.64 -25.26
CA THR A 159 24.96 5.32 -25.74
C THR A 159 25.42 4.22 -24.77
N GLU A 160 26.65 4.32 -24.26
CA GLU A 160 27.18 3.42 -23.25
C GLU A 160 26.37 3.50 -21.94
N GLN A 161 26.09 4.71 -21.44
CA GLN A 161 25.28 4.93 -20.24
C GLN A 161 23.85 4.38 -20.40
N THR A 162 23.24 4.52 -21.57
CA THR A 162 21.88 3.96 -21.82
C THR A 162 21.91 2.45 -21.96
N SER A 163 22.93 1.91 -22.63
CA SER A 163 23.15 0.45 -22.77
C SER A 163 23.39 -0.21 -21.41
N THR A 164 24.27 0.36 -20.58
CA THR A 164 24.56 -0.14 -19.21
C THR A 164 23.33 -0.09 -18.32
N LYS A 165 22.56 1.01 -18.32
CA LYS A 165 21.27 1.09 -17.61
C LYS A 165 20.30 0.01 -18.07
N LYS A 166 20.16 -0.19 -19.38
CA LYS A 166 19.27 -1.22 -19.95
C LYS A 166 19.74 -2.63 -19.57
N LYS A 167 21.04 -2.90 -19.61
CA LYS A 167 21.63 -4.17 -19.17
C LYS A 167 21.34 -4.46 -17.70
N ILE A 168 21.52 -3.49 -16.82
CA ILE A 168 21.21 -3.63 -15.38
C ILE A 168 19.71 -3.89 -15.19
N TYR A 169 18.84 -3.14 -15.88
CA TYR A 169 17.39 -3.34 -15.81
C TYR A 169 16.96 -4.73 -16.28
N LEU A 170 17.46 -5.19 -17.42
CA LEU A 170 17.15 -6.52 -17.94
C LEU A 170 17.65 -7.62 -17.01
N ARG A 171 18.84 -7.46 -16.41
CA ARG A 171 19.36 -8.39 -15.40
C ARG A 171 18.46 -8.43 -14.17
N ALA A 172 18.09 -7.28 -13.62
CA ALA A 172 17.19 -7.21 -12.47
C ALA A 172 15.84 -7.88 -12.77
N ARG A 173 15.29 -7.66 -13.97
CA ARG A 173 14.03 -8.29 -14.40
C ARG A 173 14.15 -9.80 -14.60
N MET A 174 15.28 -10.28 -15.11
CA MET A 174 15.56 -11.71 -15.18
C MET A 174 15.64 -12.33 -13.78
N GLU A 175 16.33 -11.69 -12.84
CA GLU A 175 16.45 -12.16 -11.45
C GLU A 175 15.08 -12.18 -10.75
N GLU A 176 14.28 -11.13 -10.92
CA GLU A 176 12.89 -11.05 -10.44
C GLU A 176 12.03 -12.18 -11.01
N ASN A 177 12.08 -12.40 -12.32
CA ASN A 177 11.35 -13.50 -12.97
C ASN A 177 11.79 -14.86 -12.42
N GLN A 178 13.09 -15.07 -12.20
CA GLN A 178 13.59 -16.32 -11.62
C GLN A 178 13.11 -16.53 -10.18
N ILE A 179 13.08 -15.46 -9.38
CA ILE A 179 12.53 -15.52 -8.02
C ILE A 179 11.03 -15.85 -8.08
N SER A 180 10.27 -15.14 -8.90
CA SER A 180 8.83 -15.36 -9.09
C SER A 180 8.52 -16.78 -9.53
N ILE A 181 9.27 -17.32 -10.51
CA ILE A 181 9.12 -18.71 -10.96
C ILE A 181 9.37 -19.68 -9.80
N ARG A 182 10.46 -19.50 -9.03
CA ARG A 182 10.75 -20.36 -7.87
C ARG A 182 9.66 -20.30 -6.80
N GLU A 183 9.14 -19.11 -6.50
CA GLU A 183 8.06 -18.93 -5.52
C GLU A 183 6.76 -19.59 -6.00
N ILE A 184 6.40 -19.44 -7.28
CA ILE A 184 5.23 -20.10 -7.87
C ILE A 184 5.38 -21.62 -7.79
N PHE A 185 6.55 -22.17 -8.14
CA PHE A 185 6.78 -23.61 -8.03
C PHE A 185 6.69 -24.10 -6.59
N LYS A 186 7.30 -23.38 -5.64
CA LYS A 186 7.22 -23.71 -4.22
C LYS A 186 5.77 -23.68 -3.72
N ASN A 187 5.00 -22.63 -4.05
CA ASN A 187 3.60 -22.53 -3.66
C ASN A 187 2.75 -23.65 -4.30
N ARG A 188 3.06 -24.04 -5.54
CA ARG A 188 2.40 -25.17 -6.21
C ARG A 188 2.70 -26.48 -5.48
N GLU A 189 3.95 -26.75 -5.15
CA GLU A 189 4.34 -27.96 -4.40
C GLU A 189 3.68 -27.99 -3.02
N GLU A 190 3.67 -26.86 -2.30
CA GLU A 190 3.04 -26.75 -0.99
C GLU A 190 1.52 -26.97 -1.07
N PHE A 191 0.88 -26.46 -2.13
CA PHE A 191 -0.53 -26.71 -2.39
C PHE A 191 -0.81 -28.19 -2.70
N GLU A 192 -0.01 -28.79 -3.58
CA GLU A 192 -0.15 -30.20 -3.94
C GLU A 192 0.03 -31.11 -2.72
N GLU A 193 1.04 -30.84 -1.89
CA GLU A 193 1.30 -31.63 -0.69
C GLU A 193 0.20 -31.45 0.36
N ASN A 194 -0.15 -30.20 0.70
CA ASN A 194 -1.02 -29.91 1.84
C ASN A 194 -2.51 -30.00 1.53
N VAL A 195 -2.92 -29.66 0.30
CA VAL A 195 -4.33 -29.60 -0.11
C VAL A 195 -4.72 -30.81 -0.95
N VAL A 196 -3.86 -31.27 -1.86
CA VAL A 196 -4.20 -32.40 -2.74
C VAL A 196 -3.86 -33.73 -2.08
N GLN A 197 -2.64 -33.94 -1.60
CA GLN A 197 -2.24 -35.24 -1.03
C GLN A 197 -2.74 -35.43 0.40
N LYS A 198 -2.40 -34.50 1.31
CA LYS A 198 -2.80 -34.55 2.73
C LYS A 198 -4.23 -34.05 2.96
N GLY A 199 -4.82 -33.37 1.97
CA GLY A 199 -6.12 -32.73 2.10
C GLY A 199 -7.29 -33.64 1.79
N ILE A 200 -7.12 -34.74 1.07
CA ILE A 200 -8.20 -35.69 0.76
C ILE A 200 -8.75 -36.33 2.04
N ASP A 201 -10.07 -36.36 2.17
CA ASP A 201 -10.73 -37.14 3.22
C ASP A 201 -10.64 -38.63 2.90
N SER A 202 -10.14 -39.42 3.85
CA SER A 202 -9.98 -40.88 3.69
C SER A 202 -11.29 -41.63 3.44
N ILE A 203 -12.42 -41.05 3.84
CA ILE A 203 -13.76 -41.64 3.70
C ILE A 203 -14.42 -41.20 2.38
N THR A 204 -14.27 -39.93 2.01
CA THR A 204 -15.01 -39.30 0.90
C THR A 204 -14.22 -39.26 -0.40
N GLY A 205 -12.90 -39.39 -0.36
CA GLY A 205 -12.00 -39.27 -1.52
C GLY A 205 -11.97 -37.87 -2.16
N LYS A 206 -12.65 -36.89 -1.54
CA LYS A 206 -12.77 -35.51 -1.99
C LYS A 206 -12.01 -34.59 -1.06
N ILE A 207 -11.57 -33.44 -1.58
CA ILE A 207 -10.91 -32.39 -0.78
C ILE A 207 -12.00 -31.56 -0.09
N PRO A 208 -12.00 -31.44 1.24
CA PRO A 208 -12.90 -30.55 1.96
C PRO A 208 -12.66 -29.09 1.58
N ALA A 209 -13.74 -28.33 1.36
CA ALA A 209 -13.65 -26.91 1.09
C ALA A 209 -12.92 -26.14 2.22
N GLU A 210 -13.08 -26.59 3.48
CA GLU A 210 -12.44 -25.98 4.64
C GLU A 210 -10.89 -26.03 4.57
N LYS A 211 -10.32 -27.15 4.10
CA LYS A 211 -8.85 -27.26 3.96
C LYS A 211 -8.30 -26.34 2.88
N PHE A 212 -9.04 -26.18 1.78
CA PHE A 212 -8.70 -25.23 0.72
C PHE A 212 -8.78 -23.78 1.23
N ILE A 213 -9.88 -23.43 1.91
CA ILE A 213 -10.07 -22.09 2.48
C ILE A 213 -8.94 -21.76 3.46
N ARG A 214 -8.61 -22.68 4.37
CA ARG A 214 -7.52 -22.48 5.34
C ARG A 214 -6.16 -22.24 4.67
N PHE A 215 -5.85 -22.99 3.60
CA PHE A 215 -4.62 -22.78 2.83
C PHE A 215 -4.56 -21.38 2.20
N ILE A 216 -5.68 -20.90 1.63
CA ILE A 216 -5.75 -19.55 1.06
C ILE A 216 -5.60 -18.49 2.15
N GLU A 217 -6.27 -18.65 3.30
CA GLU A 217 -6.13 -17.72 4.43
C GLU A 217 -4.70 -17.65 4.95
N ASP A 218 -4.02 -18.78 5.10
CA ASP A 218 -2.63 -18.82 5.55
C ASP A 218 -1.67 -18.22 4.49
N SER A 219 -1.94 -18.46 3.21
CA SER A 219 -1.19 -17.82 2.11
C SER A 219 -1.35 -16.30 2.14
N LEU A 220 -2.56 -15.79 2.39
CA LEU A 220 -2.82 -14.35 2.50
C LEU A 220 -2.08 -13.73 3.69
N LYS A 221 -2.05 -14.40 4.86
CA LYS A 221 -1.28 -13.93 6.02
C LYS A 221 0.22 -13.79 5.70
N VAL A 222 0.78 -14.74 4.95
CA VAL A 222 2.20 -14.66 4.52
C VAL A 222 2.41 -13.48 3.59
N VAL A 223 1.51 -13.24 2.64
CA VAL A 223 1.57 -12.07 1.73
C VAL A 223 1.49 -10.76 2.52
N ASP A 224 0.64 -10.67 3.53
CA ASP A 224 0.52 -9.48 4.39
C ASP A 224 1.83 -9.20 5.15
N ILE A 225 2.45 -10.24 5.73
CA ILE A 225 3.74 -10.13 6.43
C ILE A 225 4.84 -9.63 5.48
N ILE A 226 4.92 -10.20 4.28
CA ILE A 226 5.91 -9.79 3.27
C ILE A 226 5.66 -8.35 2.82
N THR A 227 4.40 -7.97 2.62
CA THR A 227 4.00 -6.61 2.23
C THR A 227 4.45 -5.60 3.26
N GLU A 228 4.20 -5.85 4.54
CA GLU A 228 4.67 -5.00 5.63
C GLU A 228 6.21 -4.94 5.70
N GLN A 229 6.89 -6.06 5.47
CA GLN A 229 8.35 -6.09 5.41
C GLN A 229 8.90 -5.24 4.25
N ILE A 230 8.30 -5.32 3.06
CA ILE A 230 8.65 -4.50 1.90
C ILE A 230 8.39 -3.03 2.19
N ARG A 231 7.25 -2.70 2.81
CA ARG A 231 6.89 -1.33 3.20
C ARG A 231 7.94 -0.72 4.13
N LEU A 232 8.40 -1.48 5.13
CA LEU A 232 9.46 -1.07 6.05
C LEU A 232 10.80 -0.87 5.32
N LYS A 233 11.21 -1.83 4.47
CA LYS A 233 12.44 -1.70 3.65
C LYS A 233 12.39 -0.47 2.75
N MET A 234 11.25 -0.21 2.12
CA MET A 234 11.02 0.96 1.27
C MET A 234 11.12 2.27 2.07
N ALA A 235 10.58 2.33 3.29
CA ALA A 235 10.74 3.48 4.18
C ALA A 235 12.22 3.73 4.55
N THR A 236 12.96 2.66 4.85
CA THR A 236 14.40 2.73 5.16
C THR A 236 15.22 3.22 3.97
N ILE A 237 15.01 2.66 2.78
CA ILE A 237 15.72 3.08 1.55
C ILE A 237 15.38 4.53 1.21
N LYS A 238 14.11 4.95 1.32
CA LYS A 238 13.72 6.36 1.13
C LYS A 238 14.45 7.28 2.11
N CYS A 239 14.61 6.86 3.37
CA CYS A 239 15.37 7.62 4.36
C CYS A 239 16.85 7.74 3.98
N GLN A 240 17.47 6.63 3.56
CA GLN A 240 18.86 6.62 3.10
C GLN A 240 19.08 7.50 1.87
N ILE A 241 18.18 7.43 0.87
CA ILE A 241 18.22 8.31 -0.32
C ILE A 241 18.15 9.78 0.10
N ARG A 242 17.25 10.15 1.02
CA ARG A 242 17.17 11.53 1.53
C ARG A 242 18.48 11.95 2.19
N LYS A 243 19.07 11.08 3.02
CA LYS A 243 20.36 11.33 3.69
C LYS A 243 21.48 11.55 2.67
N VAL A 244 21.63 10.68 1.68
CA VAL A 244 22.67 10.80 0.65
C VAL A 244 22.45 12.04 -0.22
N LYS A 245 21.21 12.35 -0.61
CA LYS A 245 20.89 13.58 -1.34
C LYS A 245 21.25 14.84 -0.55
N LEU A 246 20.97 14.84 0.75
CA LEU A 246 21.34 15.94 1.64
C LEU A 246 22.86 16.09 1.74
N GLN A 247 23.58 14.98 1.95
CA GLN A 247 25.05 14.97 1.95
C GLN A 247 25.65 15.46 0.63
N LEU A 248 25.04 15.12 -0.51
CA LEU A 248 25.49 15.60 -1.82
C LEU A 248 25.26 17.10 -1.98
N ARG A 249 24.13 17.64 -1.48
CA ARG A 249 23.90 19.10 -1.45
C ARG A 249 24.91 19.81 -0.58
N HIS A 250 25.10 19.32 0.65
CA HIS A 250 26.11 19.88 1.55
C HIS A 250 27.49 19.82 0.91
N ARG A 251 27.89 18.72 0.26
CA ARG A 251 29.20 18.66 -0.44
C ARG A 251 29.32 19.62 -1.62
N LYS A 252 28.22 19.92 -2.33
CA LYS A 252 28.22 20.93 -3.39
C LYS A 252 28.34 22.34 -2.82
N GLU A 253 27.63 22.62 -1.73
CA GLU A 253 27.71 23.89 -1.00
C GLU A 253 29.09 24.08 -0.33
N LEU A 254 29.65 23.03 0.27
CA LEU A 254 31.01 23.00 0.86
C LEU A 254 32.13 23.03 -0.21
N GLY A 255 31.81 22.67 -1.46
CA GLY A 255 32.71 22.76 -2.62
C GLY A 255 32.85 24.19 -3.14
N GLU A 256 31.92 25.08 -2.80
CA GLU A 256 32.11 26.53 -2.81
C GLU A 256 32.84 26.90 -1.52
N ALA A 257 34.13 27.21 -1.62
CA ALA A 257 35.06 27.56 -0.54
C ALA A 257 34.42 27.80 0.86
N LEU A 258 34.44 26.75 1.69
CA LEU A 258 34.08 26.76 3.11
C LEU A 258 34.64 28.00 3.84
N ARG A 259 33.76 28.88 4.32
CA ARG A 259 34.14 29.96 5.23
C ARG A 259 33.96 29.48 6.67
N VAL A 260 34.80 29.96 7.58
CA VAL A 260 34.72 29.63 9.03
C VAL A 260 33.32 29.90 9.60
N ILE A 261 32.64 30.91 9.04
CA ILE A 261 31.26 31.31 9.37
C ILE A 261 30.26 30.18 9.08
N ASP A 262 30.47 29.35 8.05
CA ASP A 262 29.57 28.24 7.72
C ASP A 262 29.63 27.12 8.77
N PHE A 263 30.79 26.90 9.39
CA PHE A 263 30.95 25.95 10.49
C PHE A 263 30.31 26.45 11.78
N GLU A 264 30.44 27.75 12.08
CA GLU A 264 29.76 28.37 13.21
C GLU A 264 28.24 28.33 13.04
N GLN A 265 27.74 28.64 11.84
CA GLN A 265 26.32 28.55 11.50
C GLN A 265 25.80 27.11 11.68
N LEU A 266 26.52 26.11 11.17
CA LEU A 266 26.13 24.70 11.34
C LEU A 266 26.13 24.29 12.82
N ASN A 267 27.07 24.78 13.62
CA ASN A 267 27.13 24.50 15.05
C ASN A 267 25.94 25.13 15.80
N ILE A 268 25.57 26.36 15.43
CA ILE A 268 24.39 27.05 15.96
C ILE A 268 23.10 26.29 15.57
N GLU A 269 22.95 25.92 14.30
CA GLU A 269 21.79 25.17 13.82
C GLU A 269 21.67 23.79 14.49
N ASN A 270 22.80 23.13 14.73
CA ASN A 270 22.83 21.86 15.43
C ASN A 270 22.43 22.03 16.91
N GLN A 271 22.94 23.06 17.61
CA GLN A 271 22.50 23.38 18.97
C GLN A 271 20.99 23.68 19.03
N ILE A 272 20.46 24.45 18.08
CA ILE A 272 19.02 24.73 18.00
C ILE A 272 18.21 23.45 17.74
N CYS A 273 18.70 22.55 16.88
CA CYS A 273 18.06 21.27 16.62
C CYS A 273 18.06 20.38 17.87
N VAL A 274 19.17 20.32 18.61
CA VAL A 274 19.27 19.57 19.86
C VAL A 274 18.29 20.13 20.90
N GLN A 275 18.23 21.45 21.08
CA GLN A 275 17.25 22.08 21.98
C GLN A 275 15.80 21.72 21.59
N LYS A 276 15.46 21.78 20.30
CA LYS A 276 14.13 21.36 19.81
C LYS A 276 13.84 19.87 20.07
N ILE A 277 14.84 19.01 19.93
CA ILE A 277 14.69 17.58 20.24
C ILE A 277 14.41 17.41 21.73
N ASP A 278 15.14 18.12 22.59
CA ASP A 278 14.95 18.07 24.04
C ASP A 278 13.57 18.60 24.45
N GLU A 279 13.10 19.71 23.88
CA GLU A 279 11.73 20.23 24.08
C GLU A 279 10.66 19.19 23.68
N LYS A 280 10.82 18.55 22.52
CA LYS A 280 9.88 17.52 22.04
C LYS A 280 9.92 16.27 22.91
N ASN A 281 11.09 15.88 23.42
CA ASN A 281 11.24 14.78 24.36
C ASN A 281 10.60 15.10 25.71
N GLN A 282 10.77 16.31 26.23
CA GLN A 282 10.08 16.77 27.44
C GLN A 282 8.56 16.76 27.25
N TYR A 283 8.07 17.23 26.12
CA TYR A 283 6.65 17.16 25.78
C TYR A 283 6.13 15.72 25.71
N LEU A 284 6.89 14.80 25.09
CA LEU A 284 6.54 13.38 25.03
C LEU A 284 6.48 12.75 26.43
N LEU A 285 7.43 13.07 27.30
CA LEU A 285 7.45 12.62 28.70
C LEU A 285 6.23 13.12 29.46
N GLU A 286 5.86 14.39 29.28
CA GLU A 286 4.67 14.96 29.90
C GLU A 286 3.39 14.32 29.38
N MET A 287 3.27 14.10 28.07
CA MET A 287 2.14 13.36 27.49
C MET A 287 2.06 11.93 28.02
N LYS A 288 3.20 11.24 28.19
CA LYS A 288 3.24 9.90 28.79
C LYS A 288 2.80 9.90 30.25
N ARG A 289 3.18 10.93 31.03
CA ARG A 289 2.74 11.12 32.41
C ARG A 289 1.23 11.36 32.49
N ILE A 290 0.69 12.23 31.62
CA ILE A 290 -0.75 12.51 31.53
C ILE A 290 -1.53 11.26 31.11
N ALA A 291 -1.04 10.51 30.11
CA ALA A 291 -1.67 9.26 29.67
C ALA A 291 -1.68 8.21 30.79
N GLY A 292 -0.55 8.04 31.49
CA GLY A 292 -0.46 7.16 32.67
C GLY A 292 -1.41 7.59 33.78
N LYS A 293 -1.48 8.89 34.10
CA LYS A 293 -2.39 9.44 35.11
C LYS A 293 -3.87 9.22 34.73
N ARG A 294 -4.24 9.50 33.47
CA ARG A 294 -5.60 9.22 32.95
C ARG A 294 -5.95 7.74 32.99
N GLN A 295 -5.01 6.86 32.67
CA GLN A 295 -5.23 5.41 32.74
C GLN A 295 -5.48 4.98 34.20
N VAL A 296 -4.68 5.48 35.15
CA VAL A 296 -4.87 5.22 36.58
C VAL A 296 -6.21 5.78 37.08
N GLU A 297 -6.56 7.02 36.75
CA GLU A 297 -7.85 7.63 37.11
C GLU A 297 -9.05 6.85 36.51
N PHE A 298 -8.93 6.39 35.26
CA PHE A 298 -9.95 5.57 34.62
C PHE A 298 -10.12 4.21 35.30
N ILE A 299 -9.01 3.54 35.67
CA ILE A 299 -9.04 2.27 36.40
C ILE A 299 -9.68 2.46 37.79
N ILE A 300 -9.27 3.50 38.53
CA ILE A 300 -9.84 3.82 39.85
C ILE A 300 -11.34 4.14 39.74
N GLY A 301 -11.74 4.94 38.74
CA GLY A 301 -13.15 5.26 38.48
C GLY A 301 -13.99 4.00 38.20
N ARG A 302 -13.50 3.09 37.34
CA ARG A 302 -14.18 1.82 37.07
C ARG A 302 -14.27 0.93 38.31
N TYR A 303 -13.20 0.87 39.10
CA TYR A 303 -13.19 0.11 40.34
C TYR A 303 -14.21 0.66 41.34
N ASN A 304 -14.27 1.98 41.53
CA ASN A 304 -15.22 2.64 42.42
C ASN A 304 -16.69 2.44 41.99
N ILE A 305 -16.98 2.51 40.69
CA ILE A 305 -18.33 2.24 40.16
C ILE A 305 -18.73 0.78 40.42
N THR A 306 -17.81 -0.14 40.17
CA THR A 306 -18.03 -1.58 40.39
C THR A 306 -18.25 -1.88 41.87
N LEU A 307 -17.40 -1.33 42.74
CA LEU A 307 -17.51 -1.45 44.19
C LEU A 307 -18.84 -0.87 44.71
N SER A 308 -19.26 0.29 44.21
CA SER A 308 -20.55 0.92 44.56
C SER A 308 -21.73 0.04 44.14
N LYS A 309 -21.68 -0.59 42.96
CA LYS A 309 -22.70 -1.56 42.50
C LYS A 309 -22.78 -2.78 43.43
N HIS A 310 -21.64 -3.35 43.82
CA HIS A 310 -21.60 -4.47 44.76
C HIS A 310 -22.13 -4.08 46.14
N LYS A 311 -21.74 -2.90 46.65
CA LYS A 311 -22.25 -2.35 47.91
C LYS A 311 -23.78 -2.25 47.90
N LYS A 312 -24.37 -1.63 46.87
CA LYS A 312 -25.84 -1.55 46.71
C LYS A 312 -26.52 -2.91 46.68
N LYS A 313 -25.90 -3.91 46.04
CA LYS A 313 -26.45 -5.27 45.98
C LYS A 313 -26.42 -5.94 47.36
N VAL A 314 -25.33 -5.77 48.10
CA VAL A 314 -25.20 -6.28 49.47
C VAL A 314 -26.23 -5.63 50.39
N ASP A 315 -26.38 -4.31 50.33
CA ASP A 315 -27.37 -3.57 51.13
C ASP A 315 -28.80 -4.05 50.84
N GLY A 316 -29.14 -4.28 49.56
CA GLY A 316 -30.43 -4.83 49.16
C GLY A 316 -30.67 -6.25 49.68
N LEU A 317 -29.67 -7.13 49.61
CA LEU A 317 -29.74 -8.48 50.17
C LEU A 317 -29.89 -8.45 51.70
N MET A 318 -29.19 -7.53 52.38
CA MET A 318 -29.29 -7.37 53.83
C MET A 318 -30.69 -6.92 54.25
N LEU A 319 -31.33 -6.03 53.47
CA LEU A 319 -32.70 -5.61 53.71
C LEU A 319 -33.70 -6.78 53.57
N ILE A 320 -33.57 -7.58 52.51
CA ILE A 320 -34.40 -8.78 52.30
C ILE A 320 -34.18 -9.78 53.44
N MET A 321 -32.92 -10.03 53.81
CA MET A 321 -32.57 -10.93 54.91
C MET A 321 -33.19 -10.48 56.23
N ASN A 322 -33.18 -9.18 56.52
CA ASN A 322 -33.82 -8.62 57.71
C ASN A 322 -35.34 -8.77 57.67
N GLN A 323 -35.97 -8.55 56.52
CA GLN A 323 -37.42 -8.78 56.36
C GLN A 323 -37.79 -10.25 56.60
N VAL A 324 -37.03 -11.19 56.02
CA VAL A 324 -37.25 -12.62 56.22
C VAL A 324 -37.06 -12.99 57.69
N ARG A 325 -36.00 -12.47 58.34
CA ARG A 325 -35.76 -12.69 59.77
C ARG A 325 -36.94 -12.21 60.62
N ASN A 326 -37.47 -11.02 60.34
CA ASN A 326 -38.62 -10.48 61.06
C ASN A 326 -39.89 -11.34 60.84
N LYS A 327 -40.13 -11.81 59.61
CA LYS A 327 -41.23 -12.75 59.31
C LYS A 327 -41.07 -14.06 60.08
N ILE A 328 -39.86 -14.61 60.15
CA ILE A 328 -39.58 -15.83 60.92
C ILE A 328 -39.89 -15.61 62.40
N VAL A 329 -39.48 -14.48 62.98
CA VAL A 329 -39.78 -14.16 64.39
C VAL A 329 -41.29 -14.04 64.63
N SER A 330 -42.00 -13.32 63.76
CA SER A 330 -43.46 -13.18 63.85
C SER A 330 -44.17 -14.55 63.75
N LYS A 331 -43.77 -15.39 62.80
CA LYS A 331 -44.32 -16.75 62.66
C LYS A 331 -43.99 -17.65 63.84
N LYS A 332 -42.78 -17.57 64.40
CA LYS A 332 -42.43 -18.29 65.64
C LYS A 332 -43.33 -17.87 66.80
N GLN A 333 -43.62 -16.58 66.95
CA GLN A 333 -44.51 -16.08 67.99
C GLN A 333 -45.96 -16.56 67.79
N GLU A 334 -46.43 -16.60 66.55
CA GLU A 334 -47.75 -17.14 66.19
C GLU A 334 -47.86 -18.63 66.52
N ILE A 335 -46.84 -19.43 66.20
CA ILE A 335 -46.77 -20.86 66.56
C ILE A 335 -46.90 -21.06 68.07
N VAL A 336 -46.20 -20.27 68.88
CA VAL A 336 -46.27 -20.37 70.35
C VAL A 336 -47.69 -20.08 70.86
N LYS A 337 -48.39 -19.08 70.30
CA LYS A 337 -49.78 -18.79 70.64
C LYS A 337 -50.70 -19.95 70.30
N LEU A 338 -50.62 -20.48 69.08
CA LEU A 338 -51.41 -21.62 68.64
C LEU A 338 -51.14 -22.87 69.49
N GLN A 339 -49.90 -23.11 69.90
CA GLN A 339 -49.57 -24.20 70.81
C GLN A 339 -50.23 -24.04 72.19
N SER A 340 -50.29 -22.82 72.73
CA SER A 340 -50.98 -22.57 73.99
C SER A 340 -52.51 -22.75 73.89
N GLU A 341 -53.12 -22.33 72.79
CA GLU A 341 -54.54 -22.57 72.49
C GLU A 341 -54.84 -24.06 72.28
N GLN A 342 -53.94 -24.79 71.61
CA GLN A 342 -54.04 -26.24 71.46
C GLN A 342 -53.99 -26.98 72.81
N ILE A 343 -53.14 -26.53 73.73
CA ILE A 343 -53.10 -27.11 75.09
C ILE A 343 -54.40 -26.79 75.85
N ALA A 344 -54.90 -25.56 75.77
CA ALA A 344 -56.14 -25.14 76.44
C ALA A 344 -57.36 -25.94 75.94
N THR A 345 -57.53 -26.06 74.62
CA THR A 345 -58.60 -26.85 74.00
C THR A 345 -58.50 -28.33 74.34
N LYS A 346 -57.29 -28.90 74.39
CA LYS A 346 -57.10 -30.29 74.83
C LYS A 346 -57.54 -30.50 76.28
N ILE A 347 -57.23 -29.57 77.18
CA ILE A 347 -57.69 -29.61 78.57
C ILE A 347 -59.22 -29.53 78.66
N GLU A 348 -59.86 -28.73 77.81
CA GLU A 348 -61.32 -28.62 77.74
C GLU A 348 -61.97 -29.90 77.23
N ILE A 349 -61.43 -30.50 76.16
CA ILE A 349 -61.85 -31.81 75.66
C ILE A 349 -61.75 -32.88 76.76
N ASP A 350 -60.62 -32.93 77.49
CA ASP A 350 -60.43 -33.89 78.58
C ASP A 350 -61.47 -33.69 79.73
N LYS A 351 -61.93 -32.45 79.96
CA LYS A 351 -62.98 -32.17 80.96
C LYS A 351 -64.35 -32.62 80.46
N GLU A 352 -64.70 -32.29 79.22
CA GLU A 352 -65.96 -32.69 78.59
C GLU A 352 -66.04 -34.22 78.46
N GLU A 353 -64.95 -34.90 78.10
CA GLU A 353 -64.90 -36.37 78.08
C GLU A 353 -65.14 -36.99 79.47
N LYS A 354 -64.63 -36.37 80.54
CA LYS A 354 -64.89 -36.81 81.92
C LYS A 354 -66.36 -36.60 82.30
N GLN A 355 -66.96 -35.48 81.91
CA GLN A 355 -68.38 -35.22 82.14
C GLN A 355 -69.27 -36.18 81.34
N LEU A 356 -68.92 -36.48 80.08
CA LEU A 356 -69.62 -37.45 79.27
C LEU A 356 -69.55 -38.85 79.90
N LYS A 357 -68.38 -39.27 80.38
CA LYS A 357 -68.20 -40.54 81.08
C LYS A 357 -69.08 -40.62 82.33
N SER A 358 -69.13 -39.58 83.15
CA SER A 358 -69.98 -39.58 84.36
C SER A 358 -71.48 -39.61 84.04
N ILE A 359 -71.93 -38.89 83.00
CA ILE A 359 -73.31 -38.96 82.52
C ILE A 359 -73.62 -40.37 81.98
N MET A 360 -72.71 -40.99 81.25
CA MET A 360 -72.89 -42.33 80.72
C MET A 360 -72.96 -43.39 81.84
N GLU A 361 -72.16 -43.24 82.90
CA GLU A 361 -72.30 -44.05 84.12
C GLU A 361 -73.66 -43.84 84.81
N LEU A 362 -74.12 -42.59 84.93
CA LEU A 362 -75.46 -42.28 85.47
C LEU A 362 -76.58 -42.92 84.65
N ILE A 363 -76.51 -42.86 83.31
CA ILE A 363 -77.49 -43.49 82.41
C ILE A 363 -77.45 -45.01 82.54
N ASN A 364 -76.26 -45.62 82.57
CA ASN A 364 -76.12 -47.08 82.72
C ASN A 364 -76.64 -47.57 84.07
N ASN A 365 -76.49 -46.77 85.13
CA ASN A 365 -77.02 -47.07 86.46
C ASN A 365 -78.51 -46.72 86.60
N PHE A 366 -79.09 -45.99 85.65
CA PHE A 366 -80.50 -45.61 85.67
C PHE A 366 -81.36 -46.70 85.04
N GLU A 367 -81.70 -47.71 85.85
CA GLU A 367 -82.65 -48.73 85.48
C GLU A 367 -84.07 -48.25 85.79
N VAL A 368 -84.85 -47.93 84.75
CA VAL A 368 -86.26 -47.53 84.87
C VAL A 368 -87.04 -48.70 85.48
N PRO A 369 -87.65 -48.55 86.68
CA PRO A 369 -88.44 -49.63 87.27
C PRO A 369 -89.55 -50.03 86.29
N SER A 370 -89.60 -51.32 85.93
CA SER A 370 -90.57 -51.85 84.99
C SER A 370 -91.99 -51.45 85.42
N VAL A 371 -92.80 -50.98 84.46
CA VAL A 371 -94.20 -50.57 84.69
C VAL A 371 -94.96 -51.67 85.44
N ILE A 372 -94.63 -52.93 85.19
CA ILE A 372 -95.19 -54.11 85.87
C ILE A 372 -94.92 -54.07 87.39
N ASP A 373 -93.73 -53.67 87.82
CA ASP A 373 -93.38 -53.64 89.24
C ASP A 373 -94.05 -52.46 89.96
N SER A 374 -94.25 -51.33 89.29
CA SER A 374 -95.08 -50.23 89.81
C SER A 374 -96.56 -50.64 89.99
N ILE A 375 -97.07 -51.48 89.08
CA ILE A 375 -98.42 -52.04 89.16
C ILE A 375 -98.51 -53.06 90.30
N LYS A 376 -97.54 -53.98 90.43
CA LYS A 376 -97.47 -54.92 91.56
C LYS A 376 -97.40 -54.19 92.91
N LEU A 377 -96.64 -53.10 93.00
CA LEU A 377 -96.53 -52.30 94.22
C LEU A 377 -97.86 -51.61 94.56
N ARG A 378 -98.56 -51.07 93.56
CA ARG A 378 -99.92 -50.51 93.73
C ARG A 378 -100.95 -51.56 94.16
N ILE A 379 -100.89 -52.76 93.59
CA ILE A 379 -101.77 -53.88 93.99
C ILE A 379 -101.52 -54.25 95.46
N LYS A 380 -100.25 -54.43 95.85
CA LYS A 380 -99.87 -54.67 97.26
C LYS A 380 -100.35 -53.56 98.19
N LEU A 381 -100.22 -52.29 97.78
CA LEU A 381 -100.73 -51.16 98.56
C LEU A 381 -102.25 -51.22 98.76
N GLN A 382 -103.00 -51.54 97.69
CA GLN A 382 -104.45 -51.71 97.77
C GLN A 382 -104.86 -52.90 98.65
N GLU A 383 -104.15 -54.01 98.59
CA GLU A 383 -104.38 -55.18 99.47
C GLU A 383 -104.12 -54.84 100.93
N LEU A 384 -103.00 -54.18 101.23
CA LEU A 384 -102.66 -53.70 102.57
C LEU A 384 -103.71 -52.70 103.09
N GLN A 385 -104.21 -51.79 102.25
CA GLN A 385 -105.30 -50.89 102.63
C GLN A 385 -106.62 -51.62 102.91
N LYS A 386 -106.95 -52.66 102.15
CA LYS A 386 -108.12 -53.52 102.42
C LYS A 386 -107.96 -54.26 103.75
N ILE A 387 -106.78 -54.80 104.03
CA ILE A 387 -106.45 -55.46 105.31
C ILE A 387 -106.54 -54.47 106.47
N HIS A 388 -105.97 -53.27 106.33
CA HIS A 388 -106.04 -52.21 107.33
C HIS A 388 -107.49 -51.79 107.63
N LYS A 389 -108.33 -51.62 106.60
CA LYS A 389 -109.76 -51.34 106.79
C LYS A 389 -110.49 -52.49 107.50
N ARG A 390 -110.16 -53.74 107.17
CA ARG A 390 -110.76 -54.94 107.80
C ARG A 390 -110.35 -55.06 109.28
N LEU A 391 -109.08 -54.87 109.60
CA LEU A 391 -108.57 -54.84 110.97
C LEU A 391 -109.09 -53.64 111.76
N SER A 392 -109.19 -52.46 111.14
CA SER A 392 -109.82 -51.29 111.77
C SER A 392 -111.29 -51.56 112.10
N ARG A 393 -112.05 -52.19 111.20
CA ARG A 393 -113.42 -52.64 111.49
C ARG A 393 -113.47 -53.69 112.60
N ARG A 394 -112.55 -54.66 112.63
CA ARG A 394 -112.48 -55.69 113.67
C ARG A 394 -112.14 -55.10 115.05
N ARG A 395 -111.24 -54.11 115.09
CA ARG A 395 -110.91 -53.33 116.28
C ARG A 395 -112.11 -52.53 116.78
N GLU A 396 -112.88 -51.95 115.87
CA GLU A 396 -114.09 -51.21 116.23
C GLU A 396 -115.20 -52.13 116.74
N ILE A 397 -115.37 -53.32 116.15
CA ILE A 397 -116.26 -54.36 116.67
C ILE A 397 -115.81 -54.77 118.07
N GLN A 398 -114.51 -55.05 118.30
CA GLN A 398 -113.99 -55.38 119.64
C GLN A 398 -114.20 -54.25 120.66
N ARG A 399 -114.07 -52.97 120.26
CA ARG A 399 -114.39 -51.82 121.11
C ARG A 399 -115.87 -51.77 121.49
N ILE A 400 -116.77 -52.07 120.55
CA ILE A 400 -118.21 -52.10 120.79
C ILE A 400 -118.57 -53.30 121.70
N THR A 401 -117.94 -54.47 121.51
CA THR A 401 -118.15 -55.66 122.37
C THR A 401 -117.59 -55.47 123.80
N LEU A 402 -116.48 -54.74 123.96
CA LEU A 402 -115.94 -54.36 125.28
C LEU A 402 -116.78 -53.29 125.99
N LYS A 403 -117.49 -52.43 125.26
CA LYS A 403 -118.43 -51.45 125.83
C LYS A 403 -119.79 -52.06 126.22
N SER A 404 -120.15 -53.24 125.70
CA SER A 404 -121.41 -53.94 126.04
C SER A 404 -121.26 -55.02 127.12
N ARG A 405 -120.10 -55.09 127.79
CA ARG A 405 -119.83 -55.99 128.92
C ARG A 405 -119.36 -55.14 130.11
N LYS A 406 -120.31 -54.41 130.69
CA LYS A 406 -120.24 -53.89 132.06
C LYS A 406 -120.80 -54.92 133.01
#